data_AF-A0A173VDJ5-F1
#
_entry.id   AF-A0A173VDJ5-F1
#
_cell.length_a   1.000
_cell.length_b   1.000
_cell.length_c   1.000
_cell.angle_alpha   90.00
_cell.angle_beta   90.00
_cell.angle_gamma   90.00
#
_symmetry.space_group_name_H-M   'P 1'
#
loop_
_entity.id
_entity.type
_entity.pdbx_description
1 polymer ?
#
loop_
_entity_poly.entity_id
_entity_poly.type
_entity_poly.pdbx_seq_one_letter_code
_entity_poly.pdbx_strand_id
1 'polypeptide(L)'
;MTPVLAMTVVREAAIAAFVPEKFYTVALTLADGGTASSKRFAQKADAELLLSKCRKEGRVTVQKMERKEKSESPPQLYDLTALQRDANRLFGFTAQQTLDYAQSLYEKRLITYPRTDSRFLTEDMAASLPGLATDVGKAFAVEEPFSIHVQQVINGSKVTDHHALLPTKSMANADLAALPAGERNVLRLIAARLLCAVGEPHRYAETTLTTICAGEEFSAKGKVVLSEGWKTMERKMLGELLGKQKESAVLPDVQEQSQCSVTSAELKEGQTSPPKSYTEDTLLSAMQAAGADSMPEGVERQGIGTPATRAATIEKLVQKGFLERKGNKKTKVLLPTDKGKALITVMPEEIQSPEMTADWEAKLLQIERSEMDPETFMNEIKEMISSLVKTTEAAKGANALMKNKIIGICPNCGKPVVEREKGWFCENRECRFVLWKDNAFFKRLGKRLDGRMADKLLRDGRVRLKDCKSAKGKTYNATVLLGTEADGRSKFSLEFEGGC
;
A
#
# COMPACT_ATOMS: atom_id res chain seq x y z
N MET A 1 11.95 7.19 7.50
CA MET A 1 11.75 5.73 7.80
C MET A 1 11.03 5.52 9.13
N THR A 2 11.52 6.07 10.24
CA THR A 2 10.94 5.86 11.58
C THR A 2 9.45 6.20 11.69
N PRO A 3 8.97 7.36 11.19
CA PRO A 3 7.54 7.68 11.25
C PRO A 3 6.67 6.69 10.48
N VAL A 4 7.13 6.26 9.30
CA VAL A 4 6.44 5.23 8.50
C VAL A 4 6.34 3.91 9.26
N LEU A 5 7.40 3.50 9.96
CA LEU A 5 7.36 2.32 10.83
C LEU A 5 6.41 2.54 12.02
N ALA A 6 6.45 3.70 12.67
CA ALA A 6 5.56 4.04 13.77
C ALA A 6 4.08 3.96 13.36
N MET A 7 3.72 4.50 12.19
CA MET A 7 2.35 4.39 11.63
C MET A 7 1.89 2.92 11.55
N THR A 8 2.75 2.02 11.10
CA THR A 8 2.41 0.58 11.04
C THR A 8 2.29 -0.07 12.42
N VAL A 9 3.14 0.31 13.38
CA VAL A 9 3.09 -0.20 14.76
C VAL A 9 1.82 0.28 15.47
N VAL A 10 1.50 1.57 15.36
CA VAL A 10 0.27 2.16 15.92
C VAL A 10 -0.97 1.52 15.30
N ARG A 11 -0.98 1.31 13.97
CA ARG A 11 -2.09 0.63 13.30
C ARG A 11 -2.32 -0.77 13.87
N GLU A 12 -1.28 -1.58 14.02
CA GLU A 12 -1.42 -2.93 14.54
C GLU A 12 -1.74 -2.97 16.04
N ALA A 13 -1.26 -1.99 16.82
CA ALA A 13 -1.66 -1.82 18.21
C ALA A 13 -3.16 -1.51 18.31
N ALA A 14 -3.69 -0.62 17.46
CA ALA A 14 -5.11 -0.31 17.40
C ALA A 14 -5.95 -1.53 16.98
N ILE A 15 -5.45 -2.37 16.06
CA ILE A 15 -6.11 -3.64 15.69
C ILE A 15 -6.12 -4.61 16.86
N ALA A 16 -4.99 -4.77 17.56
CA ALA A 16 -4.87 -5.70 18.67
C ALA A 16 -5.71 -5.28 19.89
N ALA A 17 -5.84 -3.99 20.14
CA ALA A 17 -6.64 -3.43 21.24
C ALA A 17 -8.13 -3.32 20.91
N PHE A 18 -8.53 -3.53 19.64
CA PHE A 18 -9.91 -3.37 19.21
C PHE A 18 -10.80 -4.47 19.80
N VAL A 19 -11.87 -4.05 20.49
CA VAL A 19 -12.91 -4.93 21.00
C VAL A 19 -14.14 -4.81 20.09
N PRO A 20 -14.51 -5.87 19.35
CA PRO A 20 -15.65 -5.83 18.45
C PRO A 20 -16.99 -5.70 19.19
N GLU A 21 -17.74 -4.66 18.87
CA GLU A 21 -19.05 -4.36 19.46
C GLU A 21 -20.16 -4.85 18.54
N LYS A 22 -21.11 -5.60 19.09
CA LYS A 22 -22.30 -6.03 18.35
C LYS A 22 -23.26 -4.86 18.18
N PHE A 23 -23.91 -4.82 17.02
CA PHE A 23 -25.03 -3.93 16.77
C PHE A 23 -26.11 -4.67 15.99
N TYR A 24 -27.34 -4.19 16.11
CA TYR A 24 -28.51 -4.80 15.47
C TYR A 24 -29.22 -3.75 14.63
N THR A 25 -29.72 -4.15 13.46
CA THR A 25 -30.60 -3.33 12.64
C THR A 25 -31.83 -4.14 12.24
N VAL A 26 -32.96 -3.47 12.05
CA VAL A 26 -34.14 -4.05 11.43
C VAL A 26 -34.12 -3.69 9.95
N ALA A 27 -34.26 -4.69 9.09
CA ALA A 27 -34.37 -4.53 7.65
C ALA A 27 -35.80 -4.85 7.21
N LEU A 28 -36.43 -3.94 6.48
CA LEU A 28 -37.77 -4.08 5.91
C LEU A 28 -37.64 -4.19 4.39
N THR A 29 -38.09 -5.30 3.82
CA THR A 29 -38.26 -5.42 2.37
C THR A 29 -39.59 -4.80 1.98
N LEU A 30 -39.54 -3.81 1.09
CA LEU A 30 -40.71 -3.06 0.63
C LEU A 30 -41.32 -3.77 -0.57
N ALA A 31 -42.64 -3.84 -0.65
CA ALA A 31 -43.36 -4.44 -1.77
C ALA A 31 -43.05 -3.74 -3.11
N ASP A 32 -42.87 -2.42 -3.06
CA ASP A 32 -42.59 -1.59 -4.23
C ASP A 32 -41.10 -1.61 -4.64
N GLY A 33 -40.26 -2.31 -3.87
CA GLY A 33 -38.85 -2.56 -4.19
C GLY A 33 -37.86 -1.95 -3.19
N GLY A 34 -36.75 -2.66 -3.00
CA GLY A 34 -35.66 -2.25 -2.13
C GLY A 34 -35.77 -2.77 -0.69
N THR A 35 -34.77 -2.43 0.11
CA THR A 35 -34.71 -2.78 1.53
C THR A 35 -34.36 -1.54 2.34
N ALA A 36 -35.26 -1.15 3.23
CA ALA A 36 -35.06 -0.03 4.14
C ALA A 36 -34.51 -0.55 5.47
N SER A 37 -33.49 0.12 6.02
CA SER A 37 -32.82 -0.28 7.25
C SER A 37 -33.01 0.78 8.33
N SER A 38 -33.25 0.32 9.57
CA SER A 38 -33.29 1.20 10.73
C SER A 38 -31.90 1.75 11.08
N LYS A 39 -31.86 2.68 12.05
CA LYS A 39 -30.63 2.97 12.81
C LYS A 39 -30.06 1.69 13.48
N ARG A 40 -28.80 1.78 13.90
CA ARG A 40 -28.15 0.73 14.70
C ARG A 40 -28.63 0.79 16.15
N PHE A 41 -28.92 -0.38 16.71
CA PHE A 41 -29.23 -0.59 18.12
C PHE A 41 -28.09 -1.34 18.80
N ALA A 42 -27.70 -0.92 20.00
CA ALA A 42 -26.69 -1.63 20.80
C ALA A 42 -27.27 -2.90 21.45
N GLN A 43 -28.52 -2.82 21.94
CA GLN A 43 -29.20 -3.94 22.59
C GLN A 43 -30.07 -4.71 21.60
N LYS A 44 -29.98 -6.04 21.64
CA LYS A 44 -30.79 -6.92 20.77
C LYS A 44 -32.29 -6.77 21.06
N ALA A 45 -32.65 -6.64 22.34
CA ALA A 45 -34.03 -6.52 22.79
C ALA A 45 -34.76 -5.31 22.17
N ASP A 46 -34.07 -4.17 22.02
CA ASP A 46 -34.65 -2.96 21.42
C ASP A 46 -34.99 -3.18 19.94
N ALA A 47 -34.08 -3.85 19.21
CA ALA A 47 -34.28 -4.17 17.81
C ALA A 47 -35.33 -5.28 17.61
N GLU A 48 -35.44 -6.26 18.52
CA GLU A 48 -36.50 -7.28 18.52
C GLU A 48 -37.88 -6.67 18.84
N LEU A 49 -37.93 -5.72 19.78
CA LEU A 49 -39.14 -4.96 20.06
C LEU A 49 -39.59 -4.18 18.82
N LEU A 50 -38.67 -3.45 18.16
CA LEU A 50 -38.98 -2.76 16.91
C LEU A 50 -39.45 -3.73 15.82
N LEU A 51 -38.75 -4.86 15.62
CA LEU A 51 -39.09 -5.87 14.65
C LEU A 51 -40.54 -6.38 14.84
N SER A 52 -40.91 -6.70 16.08
CA SER A 52 -42.27 -7.18 16.39
C SER A 52 -43.34 -6.11 16.08
N LYS A 53 -43.06 -4.85 16.41
CA LYS A 53 -43.95 -3.73 16.08
C LYS A 53 -44.07 -3.53 14.57
N CYS A 54 -42.98 -3.58 13.81
CA CYS A 54 -42.99 -3.46 12.35
C CYS A 54 -43.77 -4.60 11.69
N ARG A 55 -43.61 -5.85 12.17
CA ARG A 55 -44.38 -7.00 11.65
C ARG A 55 -45.88 -6.85 11.91
N LYS A 56 -46.27 -6.28 13.05
CA LYS A 56 -47.68 -6.00 13.37
C LYS A 56 -48.24 -4.86 12.50
N GLU A 57 -47.45 -3.82 12.26
CA GLU A 57 -47.83 -2.68 11.43
C GLU A 57 -48.03 -3.10 9.96
N GLY A 58 -47.11 -3.90 9.42
CA GLY A 58 -47.17 -4.49 8.08
C GLY A 58 -47.01 -3.49 6.92
N ARG A 59 -46.83 -2.20 7.23
CA ARG A 59 -46.72 -1.11 6.27
C ARG A 59 -45.72 -0.06 6.74
N VAL A 60 -45.22 0.74 5.82
CA VAL A 60 -44.43 1.93 6.09
C VAL A 60 -45.08 3.16 5.48
N THR A 61 -44.89 4.32 6.08
CA THR A 61 -45.27 5.62 5.50
C THR A 61 -44.03 6.31 4.96
N VAL A 62 -44.06 6.72 3.70
CA VAL A 62 -42.97 7.51 3.11
C VAL A 62 -42.97 8.89 3.73
N GLN A 63 -41.89 9.24 4.43
CA GLN A 63 -41.71 10.60 4.97
C GLN A 63 -41.05 11.52 3.96
N LYS A 64 -40.02 11.01 3.29
CA LYS A 64 -39.25 11.79 2.33
C LYS A 64 -38.73 10.89 1.23
N MET A 65 -38.87 11.34 0.00
CA MET A 65 -38.18 10.75 -1.15
C MET A 65 -37.37 11.84 -1.83
N GLU A 66 -36.06 11.64 -1.90
CA GLU A 66 -35.16 12.57 -2.56
C GLU A 66 -34.41 11.87 -3.68
N ARG A 67 -34.66 12.30 -4.91
CA ARG A 67 -33.90 11.90 -6.09
C ARG A 67 -32.95 13.02 -6.48
N LYS A 68 -31.65 12.74 -6.47
CA LYS A 68 -30.59 13.68 -6.88
C LYS A 68 -29.78 13.09 -8.02
N GLU A 69 -29.68 13.83 -9.10
CA GLU A 69 -28.68 13.54 -10.12
C GLU A 69 -27.30 13.93 -9.60
N LYS A 70 -26.38 12.98 -9.63
CA LYS A 70 -24.99 13.16 -9.24
C LYS A 70 -24.09 12.87 -10.42
N SER A 71 -22.98 13.59 -10.45
CA SER A 71 -21.91 13.42 -11.43
C SER A 71 -20.63 13.06 -10.70
N GLU A 72 -19.98 11.99 -11.15
CA GLU A 72 -18.66 11.56 -10.71
C GLU A 72 -17.66 11.93 -11.80
N SER A 73 -16.83 12.94 -11.51
CA SER A 73 -15.80 13.40 -12.42
C SER A 73 -14.82 12.29 -12.78
N PRO A 74 -14.26 12.31 -13.99
CA PRO A 74 -13.22 11.38 -14.38
C PRO A 74 -12.01 11.43 -13.44
N PRO A 75 -11.30 10.31 -13.26
CA PRO A 75 -10.08 10.30 -12.48
C PRO A 75 -9.02 11.19 -13.13
N GLN A 76 -8.31 12.01 -12.37
CA GLN A 76 -7.13 12.71 -12.88
C GLN A 76 -6.04 11.70 -13.27
N LEU A 77 -5.12 12.15 -14.13
CA LEU A 77 -3.96 11.38 -14.59
C LEU A 77 -3.11 10.86 -13.41
N TYR A 78 -2.22 9.92 -13.71
CA TYR A 78 -1.34 9.36 -12.69
C TYR A 78 -0.20 10.32 -12.36
N ASP A 79 -0.02 10.54 -11.07
CA ASP A 79 1.31 10.69 -10.49
C ASP A 79 1.90 9.30 -10.17
N LEU A 80 3.16 9.25 -9.72
CA LEU A 80 3.81 7.98 -9.37
C LEU A 80 3.10 7.24 -8.22
N THR A 81 2.63 7.96 -7.20
CA THR A 81 2.03 7.36 -6.01
C THR A 81 0.68 6.73 -6.36
N ALA A 82 -0.15 7.42 -7.13
CA ALA A 82 -1.43 6.91 -7.62
C ALA A 82 -1.25 5.67 -8.51
N LEU A 83 -0.23 5.66 -9.39
CA LEU A 83 0.12 4.49 -10.17
C LEU A 83 0.54 3.30 -9.29
N GLN A 84 1.41 3.54 -8.29
CA GLN A 84 1.86 2.52 -7.35
C GLN A 84 0.71 1.91 -6.55
N ARG A 85 -0.22 2.75 -6.09
CA ARG A 85 -1.43 2.33 -5.35
C ARG A 85 -2.32 1.41 -6.19
N ASP A 86 -2.61 1.78 -7.43
CA ASP A 86 -3.44 0.96 -8.31
C ASP A 86 -2.74 -0.32 -8.76
N ALA A 87 -1.44 -0.26 -9.05
CA ALA A 87 -0.65 -1.45 -9.35
C ALA A 87 -0.59 -2.42 -8.16
N ASN A 88 -0.55 -1.92 -6.92
CA ASN A 88 -0.65 -2.75 -5.72
C ASN A 88 -2.05 -3.39 -5.62
N ARG A 89 -3.11 -2.60 -5.74
CA ARG A 89 -4.51 -3.06 -5.63
C ARG A 89 -4.88 -4.11 -6.68
N LEU A 90 -4.46 -3.92 -7.93
CA LEU A 90 -4.85 -4.75 -9.06
C LEU A 90 -3.92 -5.95 -9.26
N PHE A 91 -2.61 -5.78 -9.05
CA PHE A 91 -1.60 -6.80 -9.36
C PHE A 91 -0.79 -7.32 -8.17
N GLY A 92 -0.92 -6.70 -6.99
CA GLY A 92 -0.11 -7.04 -5.81
C GLY A 92 1.36 -6.62 -5.95
N PHE A 93 1.69 -5.72 -6.89
CA PHE A 93 3.04 -5.18 -7.04
C PHE A 93 3.41 -4.34 -5.83
N THR A 94 4.68 -4.41 -5.44
CA THR A 94 5.24 -3.45 -4.50
C THR A 94 5.43 -2.09 -5.19
N ALA A 95 5.46 -1.01 -4.43
CA ALA A 95 5.74 0.34 -4.89
C ALA A 95 7.07 0.40 -5.65
N GLN A 96 8.09 -0.32 -5.17
CA GLN A 96 9.39 -0.41 -5.84
C GLN A 96 9.29 -1.14 -7.17
N GLN A 97 8.60 -2.30 -7.24
CA GLN A 97 8.41 -3.01 -8.51
C GLN A 97 7.69 -2.13 -9.55
N THR A 98 6.65 -1.41 -9.14
CA THR A 98 5.94 -0.49 -10.03
C THR A 98 6.85 0.63 -10.54
N LEU A 99 7.68 1.20 -9.66
CA LEU A 99 8.67 2.21 -10.06
C LEU A 99 9.71 1.63 -11.04
N ASP A 100 10.22 0.43 -10.78
CA ASP A 100 11.20 -0.24 -11.65
C ASP A 100 10.60 -0.51 -13.04
N TYR A 101 9.34 -0.97 -13.11
CA TYR A 101 8.64 -1.18 -14.38
C TYR A 101 8.37 0.14 -15.10
N ALA A 102 7.93 1.19 -14.40
CA ALA A 102 7.73 2.50 -14.99
C ALA A 102 9.05 3.10 -15.51
N GLN A 103 10.14 2.96 -14.75
CA GLN A 103 11.48 3.39 -15.17
C GLN A 103 11.93 2.66 -16.44
N SER A 104 11.75 1.34 -16.52
CA SER A 104 12.05 0.55 -17.73
C SER A 104 11.24 1.03 -18.94
N LEU A 105 9.93 1.27 -18.76
CA LEU A 105 9.07 1.80 -19.83
C LEU A 105 9.49 3.20 -20.30
N TYR A 106 9.93 4.05 -19.38
CA TYR A 106 10.44 5.39 -19.69
C TYR A 106 11.75 5.32 -20.50
N GLU A 107 12.68 4.43 -20.12
CA GLU A 107 13.94 4.21 -20.85
C GLU A 107 13.69 3.65 -22.26
N LYS A 108 12.63 2.85 -22.43
CA LYS A 108 12.11 2.40 -23.73
C LYS A 108 11.32 3.48 -24.47
N ARG A 109 11.18 4.68 -23.90
CA ARG A 109 10.43 5.83 -24.42
C ARG A 109 8.95 5.53 -24.64
N LEU A 110 8.34 4.62 -23.88
CA LEU A 110 6.92 4.26 -24.01
C LEU A 110 6.00 5.08 -23.13
N ILE A 111 6.56 5.64 -22.05
CA ILE A 111 5.85 6.56 -21.13
C ILE A 111 6.71 7.79 -20.87
N THR A 112 6.10 8.83 -20.32
CA THR A 112 6.78 10.05 -19.86
C THR A 112 7.49 9.83 -18.52
N TYR A 113 8.23 10.83 -18.05
CA TYR A 113 9.09 10.68 -16.86
C TYR A 113 8.29 10.21 -15.63
N PRO A 114 8.66 9.10 -14.98
CA PRO A 114 7.77 8.43 -14.03
C PRO A 114 7.89 8.91 -12.59
N ARG A 115 8.83 9.78 -12.25
CA ARG A 115 9.00 10.30 -10.89
C ARG A 115 8.38 11.69 -10.77
N THR A 116 7.09 11.75 -11.05
CA THR A 116 6.27 12.96 -10.99
C THR A 116 5.24 12.86 -9.87
N ASP A 117 4.96 13.97 -9.20
CA ASP A 117 3.81 14.19 -8.31
C ASP A 117 2.63 14.89 -9.00
N SER A 118 2.81 15.40 -10.22
CA SER A 118 1.73 16.07 -10.93
C SER A 118 0.72 15.07 -11.49
N ARG A 119 -0.54 15.50 -11.48
CA ARG A 119 -1.67 14.81 -12.11
C ARG A 119 -2.28 15.63 -13.26
N PHE A 120 -1.57 16.67 -13.70
CA PHE A 120 -1.99 17.63 -14.71
C PHE A 120 -0.97 17.73 -15.84
N LEU A 121 -1.38 18.35 -16.94
CA LEU A 121 -0.56 18.70 -18.09
C LEU A 121 -0.57 20.21 -18.31
N THR A 122 0.43 20.70 -19.01
CA THR A 122 0.54 22.12 -19.42
C THR A 122 -0.30 22.40 -20.67
N GLU A 123 -0.64 23.67 -20.88
CA GLU A 123 -1.53 24.14 -21.94
C GLU A 123 -1.02 23.82 -23.35
N ASP A 124 0.30 23.81 -23.57
CA ASP A 124 0.94 23.50 -24.85
C ASP A 124 0.74 22.04 -25.29
N MET A 125 0.45 21.12 -24.35
CA MET A 125 0.19 19.71 -24.67
C MET A 125 -1.23 19.48 -25.21
N ALA A 126 -2.15 20.43 -25.00
CA ALA A 126 -3.58 20.26 -25.26
C ALA A 126 -3.90 19.87 -26.71
N ALA A 127 -3.23 20.49 -27.68
CA ALA A 127 -3.48 20.25 -29.10
C ALA A 127 -3.10 18.82 -29.54
N SER A 128 -2.16 18.18 -28.86
CA SER A 128 -1.66 16.84 -29.21
C SER A 128 -2.40 15.70 -28.51
N LEU A 129 -3.13 16.00 -27.43
CA LEU A 129 -3.74 15.00 -26.56
C LEU A 129 -4.85 14.18 -27.24
N PRO A 130 -5.73 14.75 -28.10
CA PRO A 130 -6.75 13.95 -28.79
C PRO A 130 -6.16 12.87 -29.70
N GLY A 131 -5.08 13.21 -30.42
CA GLY A 131 -4.35 12.24 -31.25
C GLY A 131 -3.75 11.13 -30.39
N LEU A 132 -3.05 11.49 -29.32
CA LEU A 132 -2.46 10.52 -28.39
C LEU A 132 -3.51 9.57 -27.79
N ALA A 133 -4.63 10.10 -27.29
CA ALA A 133 -5.68 9.27 -26.69
C ALA A 133 -6.34 8.33 -27.73
N THR A 134 -6.50 8.80 -28.97
CA THR A 134 -6.99 7.96 -30.07
C THR A 134 -6.03 6.81 -30.38
N ASP A 135 -4.73 7.11 -30.48
CA ASP A 135 -3.70 6.10 -30.78
C ASP A 135 -3.57 5.07 -29.64
N VAL A 136 -3.67 5.53 -28.39
CA VAL A 136 -3.71 4.66 -27.21
C VAL A 136 -4.95 3.76 -27.23
N GLY A 137 -6.12 4.31 -27.54
CA GLY A 137 -7.35 3.53 -27.69
C GLY A 137 -7.19 2.39 -28.70
N LYS A 138 -6.67 2.70 -29.89
CA LYS A 138 -6.40 1.71 -30.95
C LYS A 138 -5.42 0.63 -30.51
N ALA A 139 -4.33 0.99 -29.85
CA ALA A 139 -3.31 0.05 -29.39
C ALA A 139 -3.84 -0.99 -28.38
N PHE A 140 -4.95 -0.69 -27.70
CA PHE A 140 -5.63 -1.58 -26.76
C PHE A 140 -6.99 -2.08 -27.26
N ALA A 141 -7.22 -2.05 -28.59
CA ALA A 141 -8.45 -2.53 -29.24
C ALA A 141 -9.74 -1.85 -28.71
N VAL A 142 -9.66 -0.57 -28.39
CA VAL A 142 -10.83 0.29 -28.15
C VAL A 142 -11.25 0.85 -29.51
N GLU A 143 -12.15 0.15 -30.20
CA GLU A 143 -12.52 0.43 -31.61
C GLU A 143 -13.51 1.58 -31.79
N GLU A 144 -14.30 1.89 -30.76
CA GLU A 144 -15.33 2.92 -30.84
C GLU A 144 -14.75 4.32 -30.58
N PRO A 145 -15.08 5.32 -31.42
CA PRO A 145 -14.81 6.71 -31.12
C PRO A 145 -15.41 7.09 -29.77
N PHE A 146 -14.65 7.79 -28.95
CA PHE A 146 -15.13 8.33 -27.67
C PHE A 146 -14.81 9.83 -27.59
N SER A 147 -15.65 10.58 -26.87
CA SER A 147 -15.46 12.01 -26.67
C SER A 147 -14.22 12.27 -25.81
N ILE A 148 -13.35 13.17 -26.27
CA ILE A 148 -12.09 13.54 -25.61
C ILE A 148 -12.19 14.97 -25.09
N HIS A 149 -12.20 15.11 -23.77
CA HIS A 149 -12.32 16.37 -23.04
C HIS A 149 -10.97 16.77 -22.46
N VAL A 150 -10.11 17.34 -23.33
CA VAL A 150 -8.73 17.69 -23.01
C VAL A 150 -8.61 18.60 -21.78
N GLN A 151 -9.50 19.60 -21.67
CA GLN A 151 -9.46 20.59 -20.59
C GLN A 151 -9.62 19.99 -19.18
N GLN A 152 -10.07 18.75 -19.05
CA GLN A 152 -10.16 18.06 -17.75
C GLN A 152 -8.79 17.76 -17.13
N VAL A 153 -7.73 17.72 -17.94
CA VAL A 153 -6.38 17.36 -17.49
C VAL A 153 -5.35 18.48 -17.70
N ILE A 154 -5.73 19.59 -18.34
CA ILE A 154 -4.87 20.74 -18.56
C ILE A 154 -5.00 21.70 -17.38
N ASN A 155 -3.89 21.93 -16.67
CA ASN A 155 -3.77 22.98 -15.68
C ASN A 155 -2.28 23.22 -15.38
N GLY A 156 -1.62 24.12 -16.11
CA GLY A 156 -0.19 24.40 -15.95
C GLY A 156 0.18 24.89 -14.55
N SER A 157 -0.72 25.59 -13.86
CA SER A 157 -0.50 26.04 -12.47
C SER A 157 -0.41 24.91 -11.43
N LYS A 158 -0.82 23.69 -11.80
CA LYS A 158 -0.74 22.48 -10.98
C LYS A 158 0.29 21.47 -11.51
N VAL A 159 1.13 21.92 -12.43
CA VAL A 159 2.30 21.18 -12.89
C VAL A 159 3.50 21.67 -12.09
N THR A 160 4.16 20.74 -11.43
CA THR A 160 5.42 20.95 -10.70
C THR A 160 6.59 20.87 -11.71
N ASP A 161 7.75 20.34 -11.32
CA ASP A 161 8.88 20.11 -12.23
C ASP A 161 8.53 19.21 -13.44
N HIS A 162 7.54 18.33 -13.26
CA HIS A 162 7.15 17.35 -14.26
C HIS A 162 5.64 17.26 -14.36
N HIS A 163 5.13 17.11 -15.58
CA HIS A 163 3.71 16.84 -15.81
C HIS A 163 3.35 15.38 -15.46
N ALA A 164 2.06 15.04 -15.55
CA ALA A 164 1.57 13.70 -15.23
C ALA A 164 2.13 12.58 -16.13
N LEU A 165 2.03 11.34 -15.64
CA LEU A 165 2.38 10.13 -16.39
C LEU A 165 1.43 9.91 -17.58
N LEU A 166 2.00 9.84 -18.77
CA LEU A 166 1.31 9.55 -20.03
C LEU A 166 2.05 8.46 -20.82
N PRO A 167 1.35 7.69 -21.67
CA PRO A 167 1.99 7.02 -22.78
C PRO A 167 2.56 8.05 -23.76
N THR A 168 3.59 7.68 -24.51
CA THR A 168 4.15 8.51 -25.59
C THR A 168 3.63 8.08 -26.95
N LYS A 169 3.86 8.89 -27.99
CA LYS A 169 3.53 8.50 -29.38
C LYS A 169 4.27 7.25 -29.84
N SER A 170 5.48 6.99 -29.36
CA SER A 170 6.25 5.78 -29.68
C SER A 170 5.59 4.50 -29.16
N MET A 171 4.72 4.60 -28.15
CA MET A 171 3.96 3.45 -27.65
C MET A 171 3.09 2.81 -28.74
N ALA A 172 2.47 3.61 -29.60
CA ALA A 172 1.56 3.11 -30.65
C ALA A 172 2.28 2.25 -31.70
N ASN A 173 3.60 2.44 -31.86
CA ASN A 173 4.43 1.69 -32.80
C ASN A 173 5.19 0.53 -32.15
N ALA A 174 5.04 0.33 -30.84
CA ALA A 174 5.76 -0.70 -30.11
C ALA A 174 5.01 -2.04 -30.14
N ASP A 175 5.75 -3.14 -30.17
CA ASP A 175 5.18 -4.48 -29.92
C ASP A 175 4.87 -4.63 -28.42
N LEU A 176 3.64 -4.28 -28.03
CA LEU A 176 3.19 -4.36 -26.65
C LEU A 176 3.12 -5.80 -26.13
N ALA A 177 2.97 -6.79 -27.02
CA ALA A 177 2.91 -8.20 -26.63
C ALA A 177 4.29 -8.72 -26.21
N ALA A 178 5.37 -8.20 -26.83
CA ALA A 178 6.75 -8.52 -26.48
C ALA A 178 7.22 -7.93 -25.14
N LEU A 179 6.49 -6.99 -24.54
CA LEU A 179 6.85 -6.43 -23.24
C LEU A 179 6.73 -7.48 -22.11
N PRO A 180 7.69 -7.50 -21.16
CA PRO A 180 7.54 -8.26 -19.92
C PRO A 180 6.19 -7.98 -19.24
N ALA A 181 5.57 -9.01 -18.67
CA ALA A 181 4.21 -8.92 -18.14
C ALA A 181 4.02 -7.79 -17.10
N GLY A 182 5.03 -7.54 -16.25
CA GLY A 182 5.00 -6.44 -15.28
C GLY A 182 4.95 -5.06 -15.94
N GLU A 183 5.80 -4.83 -16.94
CA GLU A 183 5.83 -3.60 -17.72
C GLU A 183 4.53 -3.41 -18.52
N ARG A 184 4.06 -4.46 -19.20
CA ARG A 184 2.81 -4.42 -19.95
C ARG A 184 1.62 -4.05 -19.06
N ASN A 185 1.57 -4.61 -17.85
CA ASN A 185 0.52 -4.29 -16.88
C ASN A 185 0.57 -2.84 -16.41
N VAL A 186 1.76 -2.31 -16.10
CA VAL A 186 1.94 -0.90 -15.71
C VAL A 186 1.59 0.05 -16.85
N LEU A 187 2.03 -0.26 -18.08
CA LEU A 187 1.68 0.52 -19.27
C LEU A 187 0.16 0.54 -19.49
N ARG A 188 -0.50 -0.62 -19.34
CA ARG A 188 -1.97 -0.73 -19.46
C ARG A 188 -2.70 0.13 -18.43
N LEU A 189 -2.20 0.25 -17.20
CA LEU A 189 -2.77 1.18 -16.22
C LEU A 189 -2.64 2.62 -16.70
N ILE A 190 -1.45 3.05 -17.11
CA ILE A 190 -1.20 4.43 -17.56
C ILE A 190 -2.07 4.77 -18.78
N ALA A 191 -2.17 3.86 -19.74
CA ALA A 191 -3.06 3.97 -20.90
C ALA A 191 -4.53 4.07 -20.49
N ALA A 192 -5.02 3.14 -19.65
CA ALA A 192 -6.40 3.14 -19.17
C ALA A 192 -6.72 4.46 -18.44
N ARG A 193 -5.78 4.96 -17.64
CA ARG A 193 -5.95 6.20 -16.91
C ARG A 193 -6.07 7.41 -17.82
N LEU A 194 -5.24 7.52 -18.86
CA LEU A 194 -5.38 8.57 -19.88
C LEU A 194 -6.79 8.54 -20.49
N LEU A 195 -7.23 7.37 -20.99
CA LEU A 195 -8.54 7.24 -21.65
C LEU A 195 -9.71 7.58 -20.71
N CYS A 196 -9.60 7.24 -19.43
CA CYS A 196 -10.59 7.62 -18.43
C CYS A 196 -10.56 9.13 -18.17
N ALA A 197 -9.37 9.72 -17.95
CA ALA A 197 -9.21 11.11 -17.52
C ALA A 197 -9.72 12.14 -18.53
N VAL A 198 -9.72 11.80 -19.82
CA VAL A 198 -10.28 12.64 -20.89
C VAL A 198 -11.72 12.27 -21.26
N GLY A 199 -12.33 11.30 -20.58
CA GLY A 199 -13.70 10.86 -20.87
C GLY A 199 -14.78 11.73 -20.22
N GLU A 200 -16.04 11.47 -20.53
CA GLU A 200 -17.19 12.14 -19.91
C GLU A 200 -17.38 11.73 -18.44
N PRO A 201 -17.93 12.60 -17.57
CA PRO A 201 -18.31 12.24 -16.21
C PRO A 201 -19.32 11.08 -16.17
N HIS A 202 -19.17 10.22 -15.16
CA HIS A 202 -20.16 9.18 -14.88
C HIS A 202 -21.36 9.80 -14.15
N ARG A 203 -22.58 9.65 -14.68
CA ARG A 203 -23.79 10.27 -14.13
C ARG A 203 -24.76 9.22 -13.64
N TYR A 204 -25.34 9.44 -12.46
CA TYR A 204 -26.34 8.57 -11.88
C TYR A 204 -27.38 9.36 -11.09
N ALA A 205 -28.62 8.85 -11.07
CA ALA A 205 -29.63 9.32 -10.14
C ALA A 205 -29.52 8.49 -8.85
N GLU A 206 -29.26 9.15 -7.72
CA GLU A 206 -29.33 8.56 -6.40
C GLU A 206 -30.69 8.87 -5.78
N THR A 207 -31.45 7.84 -5.44
CA THR A 207 -32.71 7.96 -4.70
C THR A 207 -32.44 7.58 -3.25
N THR A 208 -32.74 8.50 -2.34
CA THR A 208 -32.79 8.23 -0.90
C THR A 208 -34.23 8.25 -0.44
N LEU A 209 -34.68 7.15 0.15
CA LEU A 209 -36.02 6.99 0.68
C LEU A 209 -35.94 6.93 2.21
N THR A 210 -36.70 7.80 2.88
CA THR A 210 -36.88 7.78 4.33
C THR A 210 -38.33 7.43 4.62
N THR A 211 -38.55 6.37 5.37
CA THR A 211 -39.89 5.88 5.75
C THR A 211 -40.02 5.75 7.25
N ILE A 212 -41.24 5.77 7.76
CA ILE A 212 -41.56 5.46 9.15
C ILE A 212 -42.34 4.16 9.22
N CYS A 213 -41.94 3.29 10.14
CA CYS A 213 -42.69 2.09 10.52
C CYS A 213 -42.71 1.99 12.03
N ALA A 214 -43.90 1.82 12.62
CA ALA A 214 -44.08 1.73 14.07
C ALA A 214 -43.41 2.88 14.88
N GLY A 215 -43.40 4.09 14.31
CA GLY A 215 -42.82 5.29 14.94
C GLY A 215 -41.30 5.43 14.83
N GLU A 216 -40.60 4.50 14.17
CA GLU A 216 -39.16 4.56 13.92
C GLU A 216 -38.84 4.80 12.45
N GLU A 217 -37.72 5.47 12.20
CA GLU A 217 -37.24 5.82 10.86
C GLU A 217 -36.43 4.68 10.23
N PHE A 218 -36.69 4.43 8.95
CA PHE A 218 -35.95 3.52 8.09
C PHE A 218 -35.45 4.26 6.85
N SER A 219 -34.25 3.92 6.39
CA SER A 219 -33.64 4.52 5.20
C SER A 219 -33.26 3.47 4.16
N ALA A 220 -33.50 3.78 2.89
CA ALA A 220 -33.05 3.01 1.74
C ALA A 220 -32.33 3.93 0.76
N LYS A 221 -31.29 3.41 0.08
CA LYS A 221 -30.58 4.12 -0.99
C LYS A 221 -30.49 3.26 -2.23
N GLY A 222 -30.82 3.84 -3.37
CA GLY A 222 -30.71 3.23 -4.67
C GLY A 222 -29.97 4.11 -5.65
N LYS A 223 -29.41 3.50 -6.70
CA LYS A 223 -28.73 4.23 -7.79
C LYS A 223 -29.16 3.68 -9.13
N VAL A 224 -29.49 4.59 -10.04
CA VAL A 224 -29.74 4.29 -11.45
C VAL A 224 -28.70 5.03 -12.28
N VAL A 225 -27.91 4.30 -13.06
CA VAL A 225 -26.91 4.90 -13.97
C VAL A 225 -27.64 5.61 -15.09
N LEU A 226 -27.35 6.90 -15.27
CA LEU A 226 -27.87 7.73 -16.37
C LEU A 226 -26.87 7.77 -17.54
N SER A 227 -25.58 7.80 -17.23
CA SER A 227 -24.48 7.70 -18.20
C SER A 227 -23.29 7.03 -17.55
N GLU A 228 -22.74 5.99 -18.20
CA GLU A 228 -21.55 5.29 -17.72
C GLU A 228 -20.29 6.19 -17.75
N GLY A 229 -20.20 7.12 -18.71
CA GLY A 229 -19.08 8.04 -18.85
C GLY A 229 -17.73 7.31 -18.93
N TRP A 230 -16.73 7.84 -18.23
CA TRP A 230 -15.37 7.30 -18.15
C TRP A 230 -15.31 5.84 -17.63
N LYS A 231 -16.31 5.37 -16.88
CA LYS A 231 -16.38 3.97 -16.42
C LYS A 231 -16.52 2.97 -17.56
N THR A 232 -17.02 3.39 -18.72
CA THR A 232 -17.02 2.56 -19.94
C THR A 232 -15.58 2.22 -20.35
N MET A 233 -14.69 3.23 -20.38
CA MET A 233 -13.29 3.02 -20.73
C MET A 233 -12.55 2.22 -19.67
N GLU A 234 -12.83 2.49 -18.39
CA GLU A 234 -12.27 1.72 -17.29
C GLU A 234 -12.66 0.23 -17.40
N ARG A 235 -13.92 -0.07 -17.71
CA ARG A 235 -14.40 -1.45 -17.90
C ARG A 235 -13.78 -2.13 -19.12
N LYS A 236 -13.70 -1.45 -20.27
CA LYS A 236 -13.05 -1.99 -21.47
C LYS A 236 -11.57 -2.29 -21.22
N MET A 237 -10.88 -1.38 -20.53
CA MET A 237 -9.44 -1.49 -20.30
C MET A 237 -9.09 -2.41 -19.14
N LEU A 238 -9.87 -2.47 -18.07
CA LEU A 238 -9.50 -3.13 -16.81
C LEU A 238 -10.57 -4.09 -16.26
N GLY A 239 -11.65 -4.36 -17.00
CA GLY A 239 -12.81 -5.11 -16.50
C GLY A 239 -12.50 -6.49 -15.92
N GLU A 240 -11.59 -7.24 -16.54
CA GLU A 240 -11.13 -8.54 -16.03
C GLU A 240 -10.44 -8.43 -14.66
N LEU A 241 -9.83 -7.29 -14.36
CA LEU A 241 -9.07 -7.04 -13.13
C LEU A 241 -9.95 -6.47 -12.00
N LEU A 242 -10.97 -5.70 -12.35
CA LEU A 242 -11.84 -4.99 -11.40
C LEU A 242 -12.90 -5.88 -10.74
N GLY A 243 -13.13 -7.09 -11.26
CA GLY A 243 -14.14 -8.01 -10.76
C GLY A 243 -15.56 -7.55 -11.05
N LYS A 244 -16.56 -8.39 -10.72
CA LYS A 244 -17.96 -8.04 -10.90
C LYS A 244 -18.37 -6.97 -9.88
N GLN A 245 -18.73 -5.78 -10.37
CA GLN A 245 -19.37 -4.78 -9.52
C GLN A 245 -20.77 -5.26 -9.14
N LYS A 246 -21.14 -5.13 -7.86
CA LYS A 246 -22.50 -5.42 -7.40
C LYS A 246 -23.41 -4.30 -7.91
N GLU A 247 -24.44 -4.66 -8.66
CA GLU A 247 -25.44 -3.70 -9.11
C GLU A 247 -26.09 -3.03 -7.90
N SER A 248 -26.24 -1.71 -7.99
CA SER A 248 -26.94 -0.95 -6.96
C SER A 248 -28.43 -1.28 -7.02
N ALA A 249 -29.09 -1.33 -5.87
CA ALA A 249 -30.54 -1.48 -5.84
C ALA A 249 -31.19 -0.31 -6.58
N VAL A 250 -32.23 -0.61 -7.37
CA VAL A 250 -33.13 0.39 -7.92
C VAL A 250 -34.27 0.56 -6.93
N LEU A 251 -34.57 1.81 -6.57
CA LEU A 251 -35.70 2.13 -5.70
C LEU A 251 -36.84 2.71 -6.54
N PRO A 252 -38.10 2.42 -6.17
CA PRO A 252 -39.27 2.96 -6.85
C PRO A 252 -39.39 4.49 -6.64
N ASP A 253 -40.10 5.13 -7.56
CA ASP A 253 -40.54 6.51 -7.42
C ASP A 253 -41.87 6.52 -6.64
N VAL A 254 -41.82 6.94 -5.38
CA VAL A 254 -42.96 6.91 -4.45
C VAL A 254 -43.25 8.31 -3.93
N GLN A 255 -44.54 8.65 -3.83
CA GLN A 255 -44.97 9.95 -3.32
C GLN A 255 -44.78 10.04 -1.81
N GLU A 256 -44.44 11.23 -1.32
CA GLU A 256 -44.45 11.50 0.12
C GLU A 256 -45.84 11.28 0.72
N GLN A 257 -45.88 10.86 1.98
CA GLN A 257 -47.09 10.45 2.72
C GLN A 257 -47.81 9.21 2.17
N SER A 258 -47.34 8.61 1.08
CA SER A 258 -47.87 7.32 0.61
C SER A 258 -47.53 6.19 1.58
N GLN A 259 -48.36 5.13 1.56
CA GLN A 259 -48.11 3.91 2.31
C GLN A 259 -47.61 2.80 1.39
N CYS A 260 -46.57 2.10 1.81
CA CYS A 260 -46.02 0.94 1.12
C CYS A 260 -46.12 -0.30 2.02
N SER A 261 -46.48 -1.44 1.45
CA SER A 261 -46.57 -2.70 2.20
C SER A 261 -45.17 -3.28 2.48
N VAL A 262 -44.99 -3.87 3.66
CA VAL A 262 -43.76 -4.59 4.02
C VAL A 262 -43.95 -6.07 3.72
N THR A 263 -43.13 -6.63 2.83
CA THR A 263 -43.19 -8.06 2.47
C THR A 263 -42.41 -8.94 3.43
N SER A 264 -41.32 -8.42 3.99
CA SER A 264 -40.56 -9.10 5.04
C SER A 264 -39.91 -8.12 6.00
N ALA A 265 -39.73 -8.56 7.23
CA ALA A 265 -39.01 -7.83 8.27
C ALA A 265 -38.03 -8.79 8.96
N GLU A 266 -36.75 -8.43 8.94
CA GLU A 266 -35.66 -9.25 9.43
C GLU A 266 -34.76 -8.49 10.40
N LEU A 267 -34.34 -9.16 11.47
CA LEU A 267 -33.27 -8.68 12.32
C LEU A 267 -31.93 -9.01 11.65
N LYS A 268 -31.06 -8.00 11.50
CA LYS A 268 -29.67 -8.20 11.07
C LYS A 268 -28.76 -7.93 12.26
N GLU A 269 -27.96 -8.92 12.61
CA GLU A 269 -26.86 -8.79 13.55
C GLU A 269 -25.58 -8.43 12.78
N GLY A 270 -24.93 -7.37 13.21
CA GLY A 270 -23.62 -6.94 12.72
C GLY A 270 -22.64 -6.76 13.86
N GLN A 271 -21.37 -6.61 13.52
CA GLN A 271 -20.31 -6.33 14.47
C GLN A 271 -19.36 -5.29 13.89
N THR A 272 -18.88 -4.38 14.73
CA THR A 272 -17.83 -3.44 14.33
C THR A 272 -16.55 -4.22 13.98
N SER A 273 -15.79 -3.72 13.02
CA SER A 273 -14.55 -4.35 12.57
C SER A 273 -13.35 -3.48 12.94
N PRO A 274 -12.19 -4.08 13.29
CA PRO A 274 -10.98 -3.31 13.52
C PRO A 274 -10.57 -2.56 12.24
N PRO A 275 -9.73 -1.52 12.34
CA PRO A 275 -9.09 -0.96 11.17
C PRO A 275 -8.32 -2.05 10.41
N LYS A 276 -8.16 -1.90 9.10
CA LYS A 276 -7.38 -2.88 8.32
C LYS A 276 -5.89 -2.62 8.49
N SER A 277 -5.10 -3.68 8.57
CA SER A 277 -3.65 -3.60 8.43
C SER A 277 -3.29 -2.90 7.13
N TYR A 278 -2.15 -2.20 7.12
CA TYR A 278 -1.71 -1.50 5.93
C TYR A 278 -1.32 -2.50 4.83
N THR A 279 -1.88 -2.32 3.64
CA THR A 279 -1.23 -2.73 2.37
C THR A 279 -0.25 -1.63 1.93
N GLU A 280 0.58 -1.90 0.92
CA GLU A 280 1.41 -0.82 0.33
C GLU A 280 0.57 0.32 -0.26
N ASP A 281 -0.57 0.04 -0.89
CA ASP A 281 -1.51 1.09 -1.31
C ASP A 281 -1.93 1.99 -0.15
N THR A 282 -2.50 1.39 0.90
CA THR A 282 -3.02 2.16 2.04
C THR A 282 -1.91 2.84 2.85
N LEU A 283 -0.69 2.28 2.90
CA LEU A 283 0.46 2.93 3.53
C LEU A 283 0.96 4.11 2.70
N LEU A 284 1.09 3.98 1.38
CA LEU A 284 1.44 5.08 0.49
C LEU A 284 0.44 6.23 0.59
N SER A 285 -0.87 5.90 0.62
CA SER A 285 -1.91 6.89 0.83
C SER A 285 -1.78 7.59 2.18
N ALA A 286 -1.45 6.85 3.23
CA ALA A 286 -1.25 7.43 4.56
C ALA A 286 0.02 8.28 4.64
N MET A 287 1.11 7.87 3.97
CA MET A 287 2.34 8.65 3.86
C MET A 287 2.08 9.98 3.14
N GLN A 288 1.31 9.97 2.05
CA GLN A 288 0.94 11.19 1.31
C GLN A 288 0.03 12.14 2.12
N ALA A 289 -0.84 11.59 2.98
CA ALA A 289 -1.76 12.37 3.81
C ALA A 289 -1.20 12.77 5.19
N ALA A 290 0.00 12.28 5.55
CA ALA A 290 0.60 12.55 6.85
C ALA A 290 0.78 14.05 7.09
N GLY A 291 0.42 14.52 8.30
CA GLY A 291 0.50 15.94 8.68
C GLY A 291 -0.53 16.86 8.00
N ALA A 292 -1.46 16.35 7.19
CA ALA A 292 -2.42 17.18 6.46
C ALA A 292 -3.36 17.99 7.38
N ASP A 293 -3.69 17.47 8.56
CA ASP A 293 -4.58 18.14 9.52
C ASP A 293 -3.88 19.27 10.29
N SER A 294 -2.55 19.31 10.25
CA SER A 294 -1.72 20.29 10.97
C SER A 294 -1.23 21.44 10.07
N MET A 295 -1.48 21.35 8.77
CA MET A 295 -0.98 22.31 7.78
C MET A 295 -2.08 23.32 7.38
N PRO A 296 -1.75 24.62 7.22
CA PRO A 296 -2.70 25.62 6.75
C PRO A 296 -3.32 25.25 5.39
N GLU A 297 -4.58 25.66 5.18
CA GLU A 297 -5.24 25.52 3.89
C GLU A 297 -4.45 26.26 2.78
N GLY A 298 -4.20 25.58 1.65
CA GLY A 298 -3.51 26.16 0.50
C GLY A 298 -2.02 25.86 0.38
N VAL A 299 -1.37 25.26 1.40
CA VAL A 299 0.02 24.78 1.28
C VAL A 299 0.06 23.48 0.48
N GLU A 300 1.02 23.38 -0.44
CA GLU A 300 1.26 22.16 -1.22
C GLU A 300 1.73 21.02 -0.29
N ARG A 301 0.94 19.95 -0.24
CA ARG A 301 1.07 18.89 0.77
C ARG A 301 1.97 17.78 0.24
N GLN A 302 3.18 17.65 0.80
CA GLN A 302 4.09 16.55 0.42
C GLN A 302 4.04 15.33 1.35
N GLY A 303 3.38 15.41 2.52
CA GLY A 303 3.29 14.29 3.46
C GLY A 303 4.67 13.79 3.90
N ILE A 304 4.83 12.50 4.18
CA ILE A 304 6.14 11.88 4.45
C ILE A 304 6.81 11.45 3.13
N GLY A 305 7.90 12.13 2.78
CA GLY A 305 8.74 11.82 1.63
C GLY A 305 8.12 12.18 0.28
N THR A 306 8.99 12.46 -0.69
CA THR A 306 8.61 12.70 -2.09
C THR A 306 8.22 11.41 -2.82
N PRO A 307 7.47 11.46 -3.94
CA PRO A 307 7.08 10.25 -4.68
C PRO A 307 8.25 9.31 -5.02
N ALA A 308 9.43 9.87 -5.29
CA ALA A 308 10.64 9.11 -5.61
C ALA A 308 11.22 8.32 -4.40
N THR A 309 10.93 8.72 -3.17
CA THR A 309 11.56 8.17 -1.95
C THR A 309 10.63 7.27 -1.13
N ARG A 310 9.31 7.36 -1.31
CA ARG A 310 8.33 6.55 -0.54
C ARG A 310 8.52 5.05 -0.77
N ALA A 311 8.65 4.63 -2.03
CA ALA A 311 8.89 3.23 -2.38
C ALA A 311 10.17 2.68 -1.75
N ALA A 312 11.27 3.42 -1.89
CA ALA A 312 12.56 3.05 -1.31
C ALA A 312 12.52 3.00 0.24
N THR A 313 11.72 3.87 0.86
CA THR A 313 11.52 3.88 2.32
C THR A 313 10.83 2.59 2.80
N ILE A 314 9.73 2.20 2.16
CA ILE A 314 9.02 0.95 2.48
C ILE A 314 9.94 -0.24 2.24
N GLU A 315 10.64 -0.27 1.11
CA GLU A 315 11.54 -1.37 0.76
C GLU A 315 12.71 -1.49 1.75
N LYS A 316 13.32 -0.37 2.18
CA LYS A 316 14.36 -0.37 3.22
C LYS A 316 13.84 -0.90 4.56
N LEU A 317 12.62 -0.57 4.97
CA LEU A 317 12.02 -1.09 6.20
C LEU A 317 11.86 -2.62 6.15
N VAL A 318 11.45 -3.15 4.99
CA VAL A 318 11.36 -4.60 4.77
C VAL A 318 12.74 -5.26 4.74
N GLN A 319 13.69 -4.70 3.98
CA GLN A 319 15.05 -5.24 3.87
C GLN A 319 15.79 -5.26 5.21
N LYS A 320 15.58 -4.25 6.06
CA LYS A 320 16.15 -4.19 7.41
C LYS A 320 15.42 -5.08 8.42
N GLY A 321 14.33 -5.74 8.01
CA GLY A 321 13.55 -6.65 8.84
C GLY A 321 12.70 -5.96 9.91
N PHE A 322 12.33 -4.69 9.70
CA PHE A 322 11.39 -3.97 10.58
C PHE A 322 9.94 -4.19 10.16
N LEU A 323 9.71 -4.36 8.86
CA LEU A 323 8.43 -4.77 8.29
C LEU A 323 8.55 -6.12 7.60
N GLU A 324 7.46 -6.85 7.54
CA GLU A 324 7.31 -8.04 6.70
C GLU A 324 6.05 -7.94 5.84
N ARG A 325 6.11 -8.56 4.65
CA ARG A 325 4.97 -8.68 3.75
C ARG A 325 4.30 -10.02 3.99
N LYS A 326 3.07 -10.03 4.49
CA LYS A 326 2.30 -11.25 4.78
C LYS A 326 1.02 -11.31 3.95
N GLY A 327 0.68 -12.48 3.42
CA GLY A 327 -0.51 -12.69 2.59
C GLY A 327 -0.19 -13.51 1.34
N ASN A 328 -1.08 -13.45 0.36
CA ASN A 328 -0.90 -14.16 -0.91
C ASN A 328 -0.24 -13.25 -1.96
N LYS A 329 -0.08 -13.74 -3.19
CA LYS A 329 0.59 -12.97 -4.26
C LYS A 329 -0.13 -11.67 -4.61
N LYS A 330 -1.47 -11.64 -4.55
CA LYS A 330 -2.32 -10.50 -4.94
C LYS A 330 -2.57 -9.53 -3.79
N THR A 331 -2.72 -10.04 -2.58
CA THR A 331 -3.01 -9.24 -1.38
C THR A 331 -1.97 -9.49 -0.31
N LYS A 332 -1.09 -8.51 -0.11
CA LYS A 332 -0.07 -8.50 0.95
C LYS A 332 -0.30 -7.32 1.88
N VAL A 333 -0.32 -7.60 3.17
CA VAL A 333 -0.26 -6.59 4.22
C VAL A 333 1.18 -6.42 4.69
N LEU A 334 1.52 -5.23 5.17
CA LEU A 334 2.76 -4.87 5.83
C LEU A 334 2.55 -4.96 7.33
N LEU A 335 3.28 -5.86 7.98
CA LEU A 335 3.23 -6.03 9.42
C LEU A 335 4.57 -5.64 10.05
N PRO A 336 4.58 -4.89 11.16
CA PRO A 336 5.77 -4.65 11.94
C PRO A 336 6.22 -5.93 12.62
N THR A 337 7.50 -6.27 12.44
CA THR A 337 8.14 -7.39 13.14
C THR A 337 8.35 -7.02 14.61
N ASP A 338 8.69 -8.00 15.45
CA ASP A 338 9.04 -7.72 16.86
C ASP A 338 10.22 -6.75 16.96
N LYS A 339 11.17 -6.84 16.02
CA LYS A 339 12.27 -5.88 15.89
C LYS A 339 11.77 -4.47 15.55
N GLY A 340 10.78 -4.35 14.67
CA GLY A 340 10.15 -3.08 14.33
C GLY A 340 9.43 -2.45 15.51
N LYS A 341 8.62 -3.25 16.23
CA LYS A 341 7.92 -2.83 17.44
C LYS A 341 8.90 -2.39 18.53
N ALA A 342 9.92 -3.19 18.80
CA ALA A 342 10.96 -2.88 19.79
C ALA A 342 11.67 -1.55 19.50
N LEU A 343 11.99 -1.27 18.23
CA LEU A 343 12.58 0.01 17.84
C LEU A 343 11.64 1.17 18.16
N ILE A 344 10.38 1.08 17.74
CA ILE A 344 9.38 2.13 17.99
C ILE A 344 9.15 2.35 19.49
N THR A 345 9.14 1.29 20.31
CA THR A 345 8.98 1.41 21.77
C THR A 345 10.10 2.21 22.45
N VAL A 346 11.33 2.20 21.90
CA VAL A 346 12.48 2.86 22.54
C VAL A 346 12.84 4.21 21.90
N MET A 347 12.22 4.58 20.77
CA MET A 347 12.49 5.86 20.13
C MET A 347 11.70 6.99 20.82
N PRO A 348 12.26 8.20 20.91
CA PRO A 348 11.51 9.39 21.33
C PRO A 348 10.27 9.61 20.44
N GLU A 349 9.15 10.02 21.03
CA GLU A 349 7.88 10.25 20.30
C GLU A 349 8.04 11.27 19.17
N GLU A 350 8.85 12.32 19.41
CA GLU A 350 9.15 13.36 18.44
C GLU A 350 9.68 12.78 17.10
N ILE A 351 10.64 11.84 17.15
CA ILE A 351 11.23 11.21 15.95
C ILE A 351 10.27 10.22 15.26
N GLN A 352 9.25 9.77 15.98
CA GLN A 352 8.21 8.90 15.45
C GLN A 352 7.08 9.67 14.75
N SER A 353 6.97 10.98 15.02
CA SER A 353 5.85 11.81 14.55
C SER A 353 5.86 11.98 13.02
N PRO A 354 4.76 11.59 12.34
CA PRO A 354 4.50 11.96 10.96
C PRO A 354 4.41 13.48 10.75
N GLU A 355 3.90 14.20 11.75
CA GLU A 355 3.67 15.64 11.73
C GLU A 355 4.99 16.41 11.69
N MET A 356 5.96 16.02 12.52
CA MET A 356 7.32 16.60 12.49
C MET A 356 7.96 16.43 11.11
N THR A 357 7.79 15.27 10.48
CA THR A 357 8.34 15.04 9.13
C THR A 357 7.63 15.88 8.08
N ALA A 358 6.31 16.05 8.18
CA ALA A 358 5.56 16.89 7.27
C ALA A 358 5.97 18.38 7.39
N ASP A 359 6.22 18.87 8.61
CA ASP A 359 6.75 20.22 8.85
C ASP A 359 8.11 20.42 8.15
N TRP A 360 9.01 19.44 8.27
CA TRP A 360 10.31 19.51 7.60
C TRP A 360 10.20 19.53 6.07
N GLU A 361 9.34 18.71 5.49
CA GLU A 361 9.11 18.70 4.03
C GLU A 361 8.52 20.05 3.57
N ALA A 362 7.66 20.67 4.37
CA ALA A 362 7.15 22.01 4.09
C ALA A 362 8.25 23.09 4.15
N LYS A 363 9.16 23.02 5.14
CA LYS A 363 10.31 23.93 5.24
C LYS A 363 11.29 23.74 4.08
N LEU A 364 11.53 22.50 3.65
CA LEU A 364 12.34 22.22 2.46
C LEU A 364 11.75 22.85 1.20
N LEU A 365 10.42 22.82 1.05
CA LEU A 365 9.71 23.49 -0.05
C LEU A 365 9.83 25.02 0.03
N GLN A 366 9.77 25.60 1.23
CA GLN A 366 10.01 27.04 1.42
C GLN A 366 11.45 27.41 1.03
N ILE A 367 12.44 26.57 1.36
CA ILE A 367 13.83 26.76 0.92
C ILE A 367 13.94 26.72 -0.60
N GLU A 368 13.31 25.74 -1.25
CA GLU A 368 13.28 25.61 -2.72
C GLU A 368 12.70 26.87 -3.37
N ARG A 369 11.66 27.47 -2.76
CA ARG A 369 11.02 28.71 -3.21
C ARG A 369 11.76 29.98 -2.78
N SER A 370 12.90 29.85 -2.11
CA SER A 370 13.66 30.97 -1.54
C SER A 370 12.87 31.80 -0.50
N GLU A 371 11.88 31.19 0.15
CA GLU A 371 11.04 31.78 1.20
C GLU A 371 11.62 31.57 2.61
N MET A 372 12.52 30.59 2.78
CA MET A 372 13.24 30.31 4.03
C MET A 372 14.74 30.20 3.77
N ASP A 373 15.54 30.76 4.68
CA ASP A 373 16.99 30.61 4.67
C ASP A 373 17.43 29.19 5.09
N PRO A 374 18.26 28.49 4.29
CA PRO A 374 18.74 27.14 4.63
C PRO A 374 19.48 27.06 5.98
N GLU A 375 20.19 28.11 6.39
CA GLU A 375 20.94 28.10 7.65
C GLU A 375 20.01 28.06 8.86
N THR A 376 18.89 28.78 8.79
CA THR A 376 17.82 28.75 9.79
C THR A 376 17.30 27.32 10.00
N PHE A 377 16.92 26.63 8.93
CA PHE A 377 16.46 25.24 9.01
C PHE A 377 17.52 24.29 9.59
N MET A 378 18.78 24.46 9.18
CA MET A 378 19.88 23.65 9.71
C MET A 378 20.15 23.90 11.20
N ASN A 379 19.93 25.12 11.70
CA ASN A 379 20.07 25.43 13.12
C ASN A 379 18.96 24.79 13.95
N GLU A 380 17.71 24.80 13.49
CA GLU A 380 16.60 24.07 14.12
C GLU A 380 16.91 22.56 14.25
N ILE A 381 17.46 21.95 13.19
CA ILE A 381 17.87 20.54 13.22
C ILE A 381 18.96 20.29 14.29
N LYS A 382 19.98 21.16 14.37
CA LYS A 382 21.06 21.03 15.35
C LYS A 382 20.55 21.14 16.78
N GLU A 383 19.64 22.07 17.04
CA GLU A 383 19.04 22.28 18.35
C GLU A 383 18.23 21.07 18.78
N MET A 384 17.38 20.56 17.89
CA MET A 384 16.59 19.37 18.15
C MET A 384 17.48 18.14 18.38
N ILE A 385 18.50 17.88 17.55
CA ILE A 385 19.44 16.77 17.77
C ILE A 385 20.16 16.93 19.11
N SER A 386 20.61 18.15 19.45
CA SER A 386 21.28 18.43 20.71
C SER A 386 20.37 18.19 21.91
N SER A 387 19.09 18.58 21.79
CA SER A 387 18.06 18.30 22.79
C SER A 387 17.88 16.79 22.96
N LEU A 388 17.62 16.07 21.86
CA LEU A 388 17.42 14.63 21.86
C LEU A 388 18.59 13.87 22.49
N VAL A 389 19.83 14.24 22.19
CA VAL A 389 21.03 13.61 22.79
C VAL A 389 21.12 13.86 24.30
N LYS A 390 20.69 15.04 24.78
CA LYS A 390 20.72 15.39 26.20
C LYS A 390 19.57 14.76 26.98
N THR A 391 18.39 14.65 26.38
CA THR A 391 17.15 14.24 27.06
C THR A 391 16.81 12.76 26.89
N THR A 392 17.33 12.12 25.83
CA THR A 392 17.09 10.69 25.59
C THR A 392 18.03 9.85 26.46
N GLU A 393 17.57 9.44 27.63
CA GLU A 393 18.23 8.38 28.37
C GLU A 393 18.07 7.04 27.64
N ALA A 394 19.08 6.18 27.71
CA ALA A 394 18.95 4.82 27.20
C ALA A 394 17.81 4.12 27.93
N ALA A 395 16.72 3.82 27.22
CA ALA A 395 15.55 3.16 27.80
C ALA A 395 16.00 1.91 28.57
N LYS A 396 15.72 1.88 29.89
CA LYS A 396 16.07 0.74 30.75
C LYS A 396 15.44 -0.53 30.18
N GLY A 397 16.27 -1.49 29.79
CA GLY A 397 15.79 -2.74 29.17
C GLY A 397 15.67 -2.72 27.64
N ALA A 398 16.09 -1.67 26.92
CA ALA A 398 16.14 -1.66 25.45
C ALA A 398 16.90 -2.86 24.86
N ASN A 399 17.98 -3.30 25.53
CA ASN A 399 18.74 -4.50 25.17
C ASN A 399 17.92 -5.79 25.27
N ALA A 400 16.89 -5.85 26.12
CA ALA A 400 16.01 -7.00 26.27
C ALA A 400 14.92 -7.06 25.19
N LEU A 401 14.57 -5.91 24.58
CA LEU A 401 13.58 -5.81 23.51
C LEU A 401 14.18 -6.12 22.12
N MET A 402 15.48 -5.87 21.94
CA MET A 402 16.22 -6.09 20.68
C MET A 402 17.01 -7.41 20.71
N LYS A 403 16.37 -8.54 21.06
CA LYS A 403 17.05 -9.85 21.05
C LYS A 403 17.28 -10.32 19.61
N ASN A 404 18.54 -10.51 19.24
CA ASN A 404 18.87 -11.14 17.96
C ASN A 404 18.54 -12.64 18.03
N LYS A 405 18.10 -13.22 16.91
CA LYS A 405 17.82 -14.66 16.82
C LYS A 405 19.10 -15.46 17.08
N ILE A 406 19.11 -16.27 18.13
CA ILE A 406 20.20 -17.22 18.40
C ILE A 406 20.10 -18.38 17.41
N ILE A 407 21.20 -18.72 16.75
CA ILE A 407 21.26 -19.80 15.75
C ILE A 407 22.11 -21.00 16.16
N GLY A 408 22.83 -20.89 17.29
CA GLY A 408 23.71 -21.93 17.77
C GLY A 408 24.71 -21.42 18.79
N ILE A 409 25.65 -22.29 19.16
CA ILE A 409 26.69 -22.00 20.14
C ILE A 409 28.02 -21.79 19.41
N CYS A 410 28.81 -20.81 19.85
CA CYS A 410 30.08 -20.46 19.24
C CYS A 410 31.11 -21.58 19.50
N PRO A 411 31.69 -22.21 18.46
CA PRO A 411 32.69 -23.25 18.64
C PRO A 411 34.01 -22.73 19.23
N ASN A 412 34.24 -21.40 19.18
CA ASN A 412 35.45 -20.79 19.74
C ASN A 412 35.37 -20.50 21.24
N CYS A 413 34.21 -20.09 21.76
CA CYS A 413 34.09 -19.58 23.13
C CYS A 413 32.83 -20.03 23.89
N GLY A 414 31.96 -20.84 23.28
CA GLY A 414 30.76 -21.40 23.93
C GLY A 414 29.61 -20.42 24.16
N LYS A 415 29.75 -19.14 23.80
CA LYS A 415 28.66 -18.14 23.88
C LYS A 415 27.69 -18.25 22.69
N PRO A 416 26.44 -17.75 22.81
CA PRO A 416 25.50 -17.81 21.70
C PRO A 416 26.02 -17.09 20.45
N VAL A 417 25.67 -17.64 19.29
CA VAL A 417 25.87 -17.01 17.99
C VAL A 417 24.52 -16.51 17.50
N VAL A 418 24.47 -15.22 17.20
CA VAL A 418 23.23 -14.54 16.80
C VAL A 418 23.25 -14.14 15.34
N GLU A 419 22.09 -14.23 14.68
CA GLU A 419 21.91 -13.73 13.34
C GLU A 419 21.83 -12.20 13.31
N ARG A 420 22.64 -11.60 12.44
CA ARG A 420 22.61 -10.18 12.11
C ARG A 420 22.54 -9.99 10.59
N GLU A 421 22.49 -8.74 10.13
CA GLU A 421 22.35 -8.40 8.72
C GLU A 421 23.44 -9.03 7.84
N LYS A 422 24.71 -8.93 8.24
CA LYS A 422 25.87 -9.39 7.44
C LYS A 422 26.24 -10.86 7.63
N GLY A 423 25.68 -11.55 8.62
CA GLY A 423 26.17 -12.87 9.03
C GLY A 423 25.69 -13.29 10.41
N TRP A 424 26.28 -14.35 10.93
CA TRP A 424 26.06 -14.87 12.28
C TRP A 424 27.29 -14.59 13.13
N PHE A 425 27.11 -13.89 14.24
CA PHE A 425 28.18 -13.33 15.05
C PHE A 425 28.11 -13.89 16.47
N CYS A 426 29.25 -14.18 17.07
CA CYS A 426 29.29 -14.47 18.50
C CYS A 426 28.80 -13.26 19.31
N GLU A 427 28.01 -13.50 20.35
CA GLU A 427 27.56 -12.44 21.26
C GLU A 427 28.69 -11.88 22.14
N ASN A 428 29.75 -12.66 22.38
CA ASN A 428 30.94 -12.15 23.04
C ASN A 428 31.70 -11.19 22.10
N ARG A 429 31.72 -9.89 22.44
CA ARG A 429 32.37 -8.85 21.63
C ARG A 429 33.88 -9.03 21.49
N GLU A 430 34.51 -9.75 22.42
CA GLU A 430 35.95 -10.09 22.36
C GLU A 430 36.23 -11.29 21.47
N CYS A 431 35.20 -12.09 21.14
CA CYS A 431 35.33 -13.26 20.29
C CYS A 431 35.23 -12.87 18.80
N ARG A 432 36.24 -13.25 18.02
CA ARG A 432 36.32 -12.95 16.58
C ARG A 432 35.54 -13.91 15.68
N PHE A 433 34.77 -14.82 16.27
CA PHE A 433 34.01 -15.81 15.52
C PHE A 433 32.85 -15.17 14.77
N VAL A 434 32.82 -15.40 13.45
CA VAL A 434 31.78 -14.89 12.56
C VAL A 434 31.59 -15.82 11.37
N LEU A 435 30.34 -16.04 10.98
CA LEU A 435 29.96 -16.69 9.73
C LEU A 435 29.32 -15.65 8.82
N TRP A 436 30.05 -15.17 7.81
CA TRP A 436 29.53 -14.17 6.87
C TRP A 436 28.53 -14.79 5.90
N LYS A 437 27.38 -14.12 5.66
CA LYS A 437 26.43 -14.53 4.61
C LYS A 437 27.08 -14.44 3.23
N ASP A 438 27.89 -13.40 3.03
CA ASP A 438 28.77 -13.27 1.89
C ASP A 438 30.18 -13.77 2.23
N ASN A 439 30.39 -15.07 2.10
CA ASN A 439 31.66 -15.71 2.41
C ASN A 439 32.33 -16.24 1.12
N ALA A 440 33.58 -15.81 0.89
CA ALA A 440 34.38 -16.18 -0.27
C ALA A 440 34.58 -17.70 -0.43
N PHE A 441 34.64 -18.47 0.67
CA PHE A 441 34.72 -19.93 0.62
C PHE A 441 33.50 -20.53 -0.07
N PHE A 442 32.29 -20.19 0.38
CA PHE A 442 31.05 -20.71 -0.21
C PHE A 442 30.81 -20.19 -1.63
N LYS A 443 31.16 -18.92 -1.91
CA LYS A 443 31.10 -18.36 -3.26
C LYS A 443 31.94 -19.15 -4.26
N ARG A 444 33.15 -19.57 -3.89
CA ARG A 444 34.01 -20.43 -4.73
C ARG A 444 33.38 -21.79 -5.02
N LEU A 445 32.54 -22.30 -4.12
CA LEU A 445 31.76 -23.53 -4.33
C LEU A 445 30.49 -23.30 -5.15
N GLY A 446 30.20 -22.08 -5.60
CA GLY A 446 28.93 -21.72 -6.23
C GLY A 446 27.73 -21.78 -5.27
N LYS A 447 27.98 -21.60 -3.97
CA LYS A 447 26.95 -21.64 -2.91
C LYS A 447 26.92 -20.31 -2.15
N ARG A 448 25.80 -20.05 -1.48
CA ARG A 448 25.63 -18.95 -0.53
C ARG A 448 25.36 -19.55 0.83
N LEU A 449 26.06 -19.06 1.86
CA LEU A 449 25.82 -19.51 3.22
C LEU A 449 24.47 -18.97 3.71
N ASP A 450 23.50 -19.86 3.89
CA ASP A 450 22.17 -19.53 4.40
C ASP A 450 22.01 -19.92 5.89
N GLY A 451 20.89 -19.54 6.50
CA GLY A 451 20.65 -19.81 7.93
C GLY A 451 20.55 -21.29 8.28
N ARG A 452 20.10 -22.14 7.34
CA ARG A 452 20.03 -23.60 7.57
C ARG A 452 21.43 -24.22 7.57
N MET A 453 22.29 -23.74 6.67
CA MET A 453 23.69 -24.15 6.63
C MET A 453 24.44 -23.67 7.87
N ALA A 454 24.23 -22.42 8.30
CA ALA A 454 24.88 -21.89 9.50
C ALA A 454 24.45 -22.64 10.77
N ASP A 455 23.16 -22.93 10.94
CA ASP A 455 22.62 -23.78 12.02
C ASP A 455 23.29 -25.16 12.04
N LYS A 456 23.32 -25.86 10.89
CA LYS A 456 23.99 -27.18 10.77
C LYS A 456 25.48 -27.12 11.08
N LEU A 457 26.18 -26.11 10.57
CA LEU A 457 27.61 -25.96 10.82
C LEU A 457 27.90 -25.71 12.30
N LEU A 458 27.08 -24.92 13.00
CA LEU A 458 27.26 -24.68 14.43
C LEU A 458 26.86 -25.88 15.29
N ARG A 459 25.80 -26.60 14.92
CA ARG A 459 25.32 -27.76 15.70
C ARG A 459 26.16 -29.01 15.46
N ASP A 460 26.44 -29.32 14.21
CA ASP A 460 26.99 -30.61 13.78
C ASP A 460 28.48 -30.51 13.42
N GLY A 461 29.04 -29.30 13.38
CA GLY A 461 30.42 -29.03 12.92
C GLY A 461 30.61 -29.25 11.41
N ARG A 462 29.56 -29.65 10.68
CA ARG A 462 29.64 -30.03 9.27
C ARG A 462 28.34 -29.84 8.52
N VAL A 463 28.42 -29.64 7.20
CA VAL A 463 27.24 -29.63 6.31
C VAL A 463 27.58 -30.24 4.95
N ARG A 464 26.76 -31.21 4.52
CA ARG A 464 26.87 -31.80 3.18
C ARG A 464 26.29 -30.86 2.13
N LEU A 465 27.07 -30.56 1.11
CA LEU A 465 26.69 -29.74 -0.04
C LEU A 465 26.68 -30.58 -1.32
N LYS A 466 25.61 -30.42 -2.09
CA LYS A 466 25.49 -31.00 -3.44
C LYS A 466 25.77 -29.95 -4.50
N ASP A 467 26.25 -30.37 -5.67
CA ASP A 467 26.47 -29.50 -6.84
C ASP A 467 27.38 -28.29 -6.56
N CYS A 468 28.48 -28.52 -5.83
CA CYS A 468 29.55 -27.54 -5.66
C CYS A 468 30.32 -27.38 -6.97
N LYS A 469 30.70 -26.15 -7.32
CA LYS A 469 31.49 -25.86 -8.52
C LYS A 469 32.99 -25.86 -8.22
N SER A 470 33.78 -26.49 -9.09
CA SER A 470 35.24 -26.41 -9.07
C SER A 470 35.73 -25.19 -9.86
N ALA A 471 36.98 -24.79 -9.69
CA ALA A 471 37.61 -23.73 -10.49
C ALA A 471 37.60 -24.02 -12.00
N LYS A 472 37.53 -25.30 -12.39
CA LYS A 472 37.44 -25.76 -13.79
C LYS A 472 35.99 -25.97 -14.26
N GLY A 473 34.99 -25.51 -13.51
CA GLY A 473 33.57 -25.58 -13.88
C GLY A 473 32.87 -26.93 -13.66
N LYS A 474 33.60 -28.00 -13.29
CA LYS A 474 33.00 -29.30 -12.93
C LYS A 474 32.23 -29.24 -11.62
N THR A 475 31.11 -29.96 -11.55
CA THR A 475 30.30 -30.11 -10.33
C THR A 475 30.74 -31.32 -9.49
N TYR A 476 30.64 -31.19 -8.16
CA TYR A 476 30.94 -32.27 -7.22
C TYR A 476 30.11 -32.12 -5.94
N ASN A 477 30.04 -33.19 -5.15
CA ASN A 477 29.46 -33.15 -3.80
C ASN A 477 30.59 -33.15 -2.77
N ALA A 478 30.43 -32.39 -1.69
CA ALA A 478 31.42 -32.34 -0.62
C ALA A 478 30.77 -32.02 0.73
N THR A 479 31.39 -32.47 1.80
CA THR A 479 31.05 -32.07 3.17
C THR A 479 31.96 -30.91 3.56
N VAL A 480 31.36 -29.78 3.94
CA VAL A 480 32.09 -28.65 4.50
C VAL A 480 32.18 -28.85 6.01
N LEU A 481 33.40 -28.78 6.55
CA LEU A 481 33.65 -28.81 7.99
C LEU A 481 33.87 -27.39 8.51
N LEU A 482 33.32 -27.07 9.68
CA LEU A 482 33.55 -25.83 10.41
C LEU A 482 34.61 -26.06 11.48
N GLY A 483 35.67 -25.25 11.44
CA GLY A 483 36.63 -25.11 12.53
C GLY A 483 36.84 -23.65 12.91
N THR A 484 37.79 -23.41 13.81
CA THR A 484 38.24 -22.07 14.21
C THR A 484 39.75 -21.96 14.02
N GLU A 485 40.20 -20.83 13.50
CA GLU A 485 41.62 -20.48 13.50
C GLU A 485 42.08 -20.15 14.92
N ALA A 486 43.40 -20.15 15.16
CA ALA A 486 43.98 -19.80 16.46
C ALA A 486 43.60 -18.40 16.95
N ASP A 487 43.26 -17.49 16.03
CA ASP A 487 42.80 -16.13 16.35
C ASP A 487 41.27 -16.00 16.51
N GLY A 488 40.57 -17.14 16.54
CA GLY A 488 39.13 -17.24 16.80
C GLY A 488 38.23 -17.00 15.59
N ARG A 489 38.78 -16.76 14.39
CA ARG A 489 37.98 -16.63 13.15
C ARG A 489 37.48 -18.00 12.66
N SER A 490 36.37 -18.00 11.93
CA SER A 490 35.85 -19.24 11.32
C SER A 490 36.76 -19.75 10.21
N LYS A 491 36.95 -21.07 10.19
CA LYS A 491 37.73 -21.80 9.18
C LYS A 491 36.84 -22.85 8.53
N PHE A 492 36.99 -23.03 7.23
CA PHE A 492 36.27 -24.05 6.48
C PHE A 492 37.23 -24.96 5.73
N SER A 493 36.95 -26.25 5.73
CA SER A 493 37.64 -27.26 4.92
C SER A 493 36.63 -28.16 4.20
N LEU A 494 37.08 -28.86 3.17
CA LEU A 494 36.28 -29.81 2.42
C LEU A 494 36.70 -31.24 2.75
N GLU A 495 35.72 -32.09 2.93
CA GLU A 495 35.85 -33.55 3.00
C GLU A 495 35.04 -34.15 1.85
N PHE A 496 35.65 -35.05 1.09
CA PHE A 496 35.02 -35.75 -0.03
C PHE A 496 34.69 -37.18 0.38
N GLU A 497 33.48 -37.65 0.09
CA GLU A 497 33.10 -39.05 0.33
C GLU A 497 33.83 -39.94 -0.68
N GLY A 498 34.79 -40.75 -0.19
CA GLY A 498 35.56 -41.72 -0.98
C GLY A 498 36.97 -41.23 -1.33
N GLY A 499 37.90 -41.33 -0.39
CA GLY A 499 39.33 -41.09 -0.63
C GLY A 499 40.11 -42.38 -0.80
N CYS A 500 40.64 -42.59 -2.00
CA CYS A 500 42.06 -42.86 -2.24
C CYS A 500 42.47 -42.02 -3.45
#